data_AF-A0A377V583-F1
#
_entry.id   AF-A0A377V583-F1
#
_cell.length_a   1.000
_cell.length_b   1.000
_cell.length_c   1.000
_cell.angle_alpha   90.00
_cell.angle_beta   90.00
_cell.angle_gamma   90.00
#
_symmetry.space_group_name_H-M   'P 1'
#
loop_
_entity.id
_entity.type
_entity.pdbx_description
1 polymer ?
#
loop_
_entity_poly.entity_id
_entity_poly.type
_entity_poly.pdbx_seq_one_letter_code
_entity_poly.pdbx_strand_id
1 'polypeptide(L)' 'MLHQFQSMATGEEVYNLLQRETEALEYDYYTLCVRHPVPFTRPRVTFQSTYPAHGCRTIRQKIISR' A
#
# COMPACT_ATOMS: atom_id res chain seq x y z
N MET A 1 5.76 17.78 -2.70
CA MET A 1 5.68 16.31 -2.81
C MET A 1 7.03 15.62 -3.04
N LEU A 2 7.73 15.76 -4.18
CA LEU A 2 8.97 14.98 -4.43
C LEU A 2 10.07 15.14 -3.36
N HIS A 3 10.29 16.36 -2.86
CA HIS A 3 11.29 16.63 -1.82
C HIS A 3 10.94 15.99 -0.47
N GLN A 4 9.65 15.78 -0.17
CA GLN A 4 9.21 15.16 1.08
C GLN A 4 9.51 13.66 1.07
N PHE A 5 9.24 12.98 -0.05
CA PHE A 5 9.61 11.56 -0.21
C PHE A 5 11.12 11.33 -0.17
N GLN A 6 11.92 12.27 -0.68
CA GLN A 6 13.39 12.17 -0.67
C GLN A 6 14.00 12.34 0.73
N SER A 7 13.36 13.13 1.59
CA SER A 7 13.80 13.31 2.98
C SER A 7 13.40 12.17 3.94
N MET A 8 12.57 11.24 3.49
CA MET A 8 12.07 10.15 4.33
C MET A 8 13.10 9.04 4.50
N ALA A 9 13.31 8.62 5.75
CA ALA A 9 14.27 7.57 6.09
C ALA A 9 13.60 6.24 6.42
N THR A 10 12.29 6.27 6.76
CA THR A 10 11.55 5.10 7.21
C THR A 10 10.33 4.82 6.34
N GLY A 11 9.95 3.54 6.22
CA GLY A 11 8.74 3.14 5.49
C GLY A 11 7.45 3.63 6.13
N GLU A 12 7.46 3.90 7.44
CA GLU A 12 6.30 4.41 8.18
C GLU A 12 5.96 5.86 7.79
N GLU A 13 6.98 6.70 7.60
CA GLU A 13 6.80 8.07 7.10
C GLU A 13 6.12 8.10 5.72
N VAL A 14 6.46 7.14 4.86
CA VAL A 14 5.86 6.98 3.53
C VAL A 14 4.37 6.64 3.65
N TYR A 15 3.99 5.73 4.56
CA TYR A 15 2.59 5.39 4.79
C TYR A 15 1.79 6.58 5.34
N ASN A 16 2.37 7.33 6.28
CA ASN A 16 1.74 8.52 6.85
C ASN A 16 1.51 9.62 5.81
N LEU A 17 2.46 9.82 4.90
CA LEU A 17 2.28 10.78 3.81
C LEU A 17 1.21 10.32 2.82
N LEU A 18 1.21 9.04 2.44
CA LEU A 18 0.16 8.47 1.59
C LEU A 18 -1.23 8.68 2.20
N GLN A 19 -1.37 8.47 3.51
CA GLN A 19 -2.63 8.72 4.19
C GLN A 19 -3.06 10.20 4.10
N ARG A 20 -2.15 11.13 4.40
CA ARG A 20 -2.46 12.59 4.34
C ARG A 20 -2.86 13.05 2.94
N GLU A 21 -2.16 12.58 1.91
CA GLU A 21 -2.48 12.91 0.51
C GLU A 21 -3.82 12.28 0.09
N THR A 22 -4.14 11.09 0.60
CA THR A 22 -5.44 10.43 0.35
C THR A 22 -6.59 11.23 0.97
N GLU A 23 -6.42 11.71 2.21
CA GLU A 23 -7.39 12.57 2.90
C GLU A 23 -7.54 13.93 2.19
N ALA A 24 -6.44 14.52 1.71
CA ALA A 24 -6.47 15.77 0.95
C ALA A 24 -7.20 15.66 -0.41
N LEU A 25 -7.24 14.45 -0.97
CA LEU A 25 -7.96 14.11 -2.19
C LEU A 25 -9.40 13.65 -1.93
N GLU A 26 -9.87 13.74 -0.69
CA GLU A 26 -11.23 13.33 -0.27
C GLU A 26 -11.51 11.83 -0.48
N TYR A 27 -10.47 10.99 -0.44
CA TYR A 27 -10.62 9.55 -0.40
C TYR A 27 -10.55 9.04 1.05
N ASP A 28 -11.40 8.08 1.40
CA ASP A 28 -11.46 7.54 2.77
C ASP A 28 -10.37 6.49 3.04
N TYR A 29 -9.93 5.77 2.01
CA TYR A 29 -9.05 4.61 2.15
C TYR A 29 -8.06 4.52 0.99
N TYR A 30 -6.89 3.95 1.27
CA TYR A 30 -5.91 3.62 0.25
C TYR A 30 -5.34 2.21 0.44
N THR A 31 -4.79 1.66 -0.64
CA THR A 31 -4.06 0.40 -0.65
C THR A 31 -2.78 0.54 -1.45
N LEU A 32 -1.65 0.16 -0.87
CA LEU A 32 -0.37 0.05 -1.55
C LEU A 32 0.00 -1.42 -1.72
N CYS A 33 0.17 -1.84 -2.98
CA CYS A 33 0.49 -3.22 -3.35
C CYS A 33 1.79 -3.27 -4.13
N VAL A 34 2.76 -4.03 -3.65
CA VAL A 34 4.03 -4.27 -4.35
C VAL A 34 4.12 -5.73 -4.74
N ARG A 35 4.04 -6.00 -6.05
CA ARG A 35 4.36 -7.32 -6.61
C ARG A 35 5.86 -7.37 -6.84
N HIS A 36 6.53 -8.24 -6.10
CA HIS A 36 7.95 -8.47 -6.26
C HIS A 36 8.16 -9.26 -7.55
N PRO A 37 9.17 -8.91 -8.37
CA PRO A 37 9.48 -9.65 -9.60
C PRO A 37 9.92 -11.09 -9.32
N VAL A 38 10.32 -11.38 -8.08
CA VAL A 38 10.81 -12.68 -7.63
C VAL A 38 10.12 -13.13 -6.35
N PRO A 39 9.96 -14.46 -6.13
CA PRO A 39 10.34 -15.57 -7.01
C PRO A 39 9.37 -15.76 -8.19
N PHE A 40 9.89 -16.17 -9.34
CA PHE A 40 9.15 -16.20 -10.61
C PHE A 40 7.94 -17.15 -10.64
N THR A 41 7.98 -18.22 -9.85
CA THR A 41 6.91 -19.24 -9.79
C THR A 41 5.77 -18.83 -8.86
N ARG A 42 6.04 -17.96 -7.88
CA ARG A 42 5.04 -17.41 -6.97
C ARG A 42 5.45 -15.99 -6.55
N PRO A 43 5.15 -14.97 -7.36
CA PRO A 43 5.53 -13.60 -7.08
C PRO A 43 5.08 -13.18 -5.68
N ARG A 44 6.02 -12.73 -4.85
CA ARG A 44 5.70 -12.27 -3.50
C ARG A 44 4.94 -10.95 -3.61
N VAL A 45 3.77 -10.87 -3.00
CA VAL A 45 3.01 -9.62 -2.93
C VAL A 45 3.08 -9.06 -1.52
N THR A 46 3.63 -7.85 -1.38
CA THR A 46 3.53 -7.06 -0.15
C THR A 46 2.33 -6.14 -0.27
N PHE A 47 1.51 -6.12 0.78
CA PHE A 47 0.23 -5.43 0.79
C PHE A 47 0.13 -4.61 2.07
N GLN A 48 -0.12 -3.31 1.91
CA GLN A 48 -0.43 -2.38 2.99
C GLN A 48 -1.75 -1.67 2.64
N SER A 49 -2.61 -1.49 3.64
CA SER A 49 -3.97 -1.01 3.43
C SER A 49 -4.51 -0.36 4.69
N THR A 50 -5.26 0.73 4.53
CA THR A 50 -6.03 1.36 5.61
C THR A 50 -7.46 0.85 5.72
N TYR A 51 -7.90 -0.03 4.79
CA TYR A 51 -9.21 -0.65 4.89
C TYR A 51 -9.42 -1.43 6.20
N PRO A 52 -10.65 -1.43 6.76
CA PRO A 52 -11.03 -2.28 7.87
C PRO A 52 -10.75 -3.77 7.60
N ALA A 53 -10.53 -4.53 8.67
CA ALA A 53 -10.05 -5.92 8.59
C ALA A 53 -10.93 -6.86 7.72
N HIS A 54 -12.23 -6.60 7.59
CA HIS A 54 -13.14 -7.37 6.75
C HIS A 54 -12.91 -7.10 5.25
N GLY A 55 -12.74 -5.85 4.85
CA GLY A 55 -12.42 -5.45 3.48
C GLY A 55 -11.01 -5.86 3.08
N CYS A 56 -10.06 -5.69 4.00
CA CYS A 56 -8.65 -6.06 3.82
C CYS A 56 -8.47 -7.55 3.47
N ARG A 57 -9.16 -8.47 4.15
CA ARG A 57 -9.11 -9.91 3.86
C ARG A 57 -9.57 -10.24 2.43
N THR A 58 -10.66 -9.62 2.01
CA THR A 58 -11.26 -9.84 0.69
C THR A 58 -10.34 -9.34 -0.42
N ILE A 59 -9.78 -8.15 -0.26
CA ILE A 59 -8.84 -7.55 -1.22
C ILE A 59 -7.56 -8.38 -1.31
N ARG A 60 -7.00 -8.79 -0.16
CA ARG A 60 -5.79 -9.61 -0.11
C ARG A 60 -5.97 -10.97 -0.79
N GLN A 61 -7.12 -11.62 -0.61
CA GLN A 61 -7.44 -12.87 -1.30
C GLN A 61 -7.50 -12.67 -2.82
N LYS A 62 -8.19 -11.62 -3.29
CA LYS A 62 -8.31 -11.31 -4.72
C LYS A 62 -6.95 -11.04 -5.38
N ILE A 63 -6.06 -10.31 -4.70
CA ILE A 63 -4.73 -9.95 -5.23
C ILE A 63 -3.79 -11.15 -5.31
N ILE A 64 -3.86 -12.10 -4.37
CA ILE A 64 -3.01 -13.30 -4.37
C ILE A 64 -3.52 -14.36 -5.37
N SER A 65 -4.83 -14.36 -5.67
CA SER A 65 -5.45 -15.34 -6.58
C SER A 65 -5.30 -15.02 -8.09
N ARG A 66 -4.69 -13.89 -8.45
CA ARG A 66 -4.47 -13.45 -9.84
C ARG A 66 -2.99 -13.43 -10.20
#